data_AF-A0A2A5GS83-F1
#
_entry.id   AF-A0A2A5GS83-F1
#
_cell.length_a   1.000
_cell.length_b   1.000
_cell.length_c   1.000
_cell.angle_alpha   90.00
_cell.angle_beta   90.00
_cell.angle_gamma   90.00
#
_symmetry.space_group_name_H-M   'P 1'
#
loop_
_entity.id
_entity.type
_entity.pdbx_description
1 polymer ?
#
loop_
_entity_poly.entity_id
_entity_poly.type
_entity_poly.pdbx_seq_one_letter_code
_entity_poly.pdbx_strand_id
1 'polypeptide(L)'
;MKSFSGETQIRWACRELIKGREISHAHEIKEARGWRLAAIIHNLKNRYKWPIYKRSGANGVAYYRLGGNVDADTLEKPRSFHKKKEDARTSSIKKT
;
A
#
# COMPACT_ATOMS: atom_id res chain seq x y z
N MET A 1 9.05 -22.84 -9.79
CA MET A 1 9.20 -22.20 -8.47
C MET A 1 8.20 -21.06 -8.39
N LYS A 2 7.14 -21.18 -7.57
CA LYS A 2 6.11 -20.13 -7.43
C LYS A 2 6.61 -19.08 -6.43
N SER A 3 7.11 -17.96 -6.93
CA SER A 3 7.43 -16.80 -6.09
C SER A 3 6.13 -16.14 -5.65
N PHE A 4 5.64 -16.48 -4.47
CA PHE A 4 4.62 -15.68 -3.79
C PHE A 4 5.27 -14.34 -3.43
N SER A 5 5.25 -13.38 -4.37
CA SER A 5 5.53 -12.00 -4.03
C SER A 5 4.49 -11.60 -3.00
N GLY A 6 4.90 -11.53 -1.73
CA GLY A 6 4.02 -11.19 -0.61
C GLY A 6 3.29 -9.87 -0.85
N GLU A 7 2.32 -9.56 0.00
CA GLU A 7 1.69 -8.24 -0.01
C GLU A 7 2.78 -7.15 0.04
N THR A 8 2.89 -6.33 -1.01
CA THR A 8 3.92 -5.31 -1.07
C THR A 8 3.66 -4.28 0.03
N GLN A 9 4.71 -3.77 0.66
CA GLN A 9 4.62 -2.72 1.70
C GLN A 9 3.75 -1.53 1.23
N ILE A 10 3.86 -1.18 -0.06
CA ILE A 10 3.04 -0.15 -0.71
C ILE A 10 1.56 -0.53 -0.67
N ARG A 11 1.21 -1.77 -1.03
CA ARG A 11 -0.17 -2.26 -1.04
C ARG A 11 -0.75 -2.31 0.37
N TRP A 12 0.03 -2.76 1.35
CA TRP A 12 -0.37 -2.71 2.77
C TRP A 12 -0.66 -1.28 3.21
N ALA A 13 0.27 -0.34 2.98
CA ALA A 13 0.12 1.05 3.40
C ALA A 13 -1.10 1.73 2.74
N CYS A 14 -1.28 1.56 1.42
CA CYS A 14 -2.44 2.09 0.71
C CYS A 14 -3.75 1.51 1.27
N ARG A 15 -3.80 0.20 1.52
CA ARG A 15 -5.01 -0.45 2.06
C ARG A 15 -5.37 0.10 3.44
N GLU A 16 -4.42 0.20 4.35
CA GLU A 16 -4.69 0.65 5.71
C GLU A 16 -5.06 2.15 5.75
N LEU A 17 -4.45 2.98 4.89
CA LEU A 17 -4.84 4.38 4.71
C LEU A 17 -6.27 4.51 4.17
N ILE A 18 -6.64 3.71 3.16
CA ILE A 18 -7.99 3.69 2.57
C ILE A 18 -9.04 3.28 3.61
N LYS A 19 -8.71 2.33 4.50
CA LYS A 19 -9.57 1.95 5.62
C LYS A 19 -9.73 3.06 6.68
N GLY A 20 -9.04 4.19 6.54
CA GLY A 20 -9.05 5.27 7.52
C GLY A 20 -8.24 4.99 8.78
N ARG A 21 -7.41 3.94 8.79
CA ARG A 21 -6.58 3.58 9.94
C ARG A 21 -5.38 4.50 10.04
N GLU A 22 -5.05 4.91 11.27
CA GLU A 22 -3.78 5.60 11.56
C GLU A 22 -2.65 4.55 11.60
N ILE A 23 -1.65 4.67 10.73
CA ILE A 23 -0.50 3.77 10.65
C ILE A 23 0.79 4.48 11.04
N SER A 24 1.72 3.74 11.63
CA SER A 24 3.05 4.25 12.00
C SER A 24 4.12 3.23 11.59
N HIS A 25 5.40 3.61 11.70
CA HIS A 25 6.51 2.70 11.39
C HIS A 25 6.45 1.40 12.21
N ALA A 26 6.00 1.44 13.47
CA ALA A 26 5.83 0.26 14.29
C ALA A 26 4.79 -0.72 13.72
N HIS A 27 3.70 -0.19 13.15
CA HIS A 27 2.68 -1.00 12.46
C HIS A 27 3.25 -1.66 11.21
N GLU A 28 4.04 -0.92 10.42
CA GLU A 28 4.70 -1.47 9.22
C GLU A 28 5.65 -2.61 9.58
N ILE A 29 6.46 -2.45 10.63
CA ILE A 29 7.40 -3.49 11.08
C ILE A 29 6.62 -4.74 11.53
N LYS A 30 5.55 -4.55 12.30
CA LYS A 30 4.77 -5.65 12.87
C LYS A 30 3.94 -6.40 11.82
N GLU A 31 3.31 -5.68 10.89
CA GLU A 31 2.32 -6.24 9.96
C GLU A 31 2.89 -6.51 8.57
N ALA A 32 3.74 -5.62 8.06
CA ALA A 32 4.32 -5.70 6.72
C ALA A 32 5.81 -6.08 6.71
N ARG A 33 6.42 -6.32 7.90
CA ARG A 33 7.85 -6.62 8.09
C ARG A 33 8.74 -5.66 7.31
N GLY A 34 8.37 -4.38 7.33
CA GLY A 34 8.97 -3.32 6.53
C GLY A 34 9.53 -2.16 7.33
N TRP A 35 10.26 -1.31 6.63
CA TRP A 35 11.00 -0.16 7.17
C TRP A 35 10.90 1.10 6.27
N ARG A 36 10.14 1.04 5.16
CA ARG A 36 10.13 2.09 4.13
C ARG A 36 8.85 2.94 4.15
N LEU A 37 8.03 2.89 5.21
CA LEU A 37 6.76 3.62 5.28
C LEU A 37 6.91 5.10 4.95
N ALA A 38 7.90 5.80 5.54
CA ALA A 38 8.14 7.21 5.25
C ALA A 38 8.36 7.49 3.75
N ALA A 39 9.12 6.65 3.05
CA ALA A 39 9.36 6.79 1.62
C ALA A 39 8.10 6.49 0.79
N ILE A 40 7.28 5.53 1.23
CA ILE A 40 5.99 5.20 0.60
C ILE A 40 5.05 6.40 0.74
N ILE A 41 4.87 6.92 1.96
CA ILE A 41 4.04 8.09 2.24
C ILE A 41 4.52 9.31 1.44
N HIS A 42 5.83 9.56 1.38
CA HIS A 42 6.39 10.65 0.60
C HIS A 42 6.03 10.53 -0.89
N ASN A 43 6.13 9.33 -1.47
CA ASN A 43 5.71 9.10 -2.86
C ASN A 43 4.20 9.28 -3.04
N LEU A 44 3.37 8.74 -2.14
CA LEU A 44 1.91 8.90 -2.21
C LEU A 44 1.50 10.38 -2.16
N LYS A 45 2.12 11.18 -1.29
CA LYS A 45 1.86 12.62 -1.23
C LYS A 45 2.37 13.38 -2.46
N ASN A 46 3.59 13.12 -2.90
CA ASN A 46 4.24 13.94 -3.92
C ASN A 46 3.84 13.55 -5.35
N ARG A 47 3.84 12.25 -5.66
CA ARG A 47 3.52 11.71 -6.99
C ARG A 47 2.03 11.58 -7.20
N TYR A 48 1.31 11.00 -6.23
CA TYR A 48 -0.11 10.64 -6.37
C TYR A 48 -1.06 11.63 -5.71
N LYS A 49 -0.52 12.71 -5.10
CA LYS A 49 -1.31 13.77 -4.45
C LYS A 49 -2.27 13.26 -3.37
N TRP A 50 -1.92 12.16 -2.70
CA TRP A 50 -2.75 11.64 -1.63
C TRP A 50 -2.81 12.63 -0.46
N PRO A 51 -4.00 12.98 0.03
CA PRO A 51 -4.21 13.88 1.17
C PRO A 51 -3.91 13.16 2.50
N ILE A 52 -2.62 12.89 2.75
CA ILE A 52 -2.15 12.19 3.93
C ILE A 52 -1.70 13.20 4.99
N TYR A 53 -2.31 13.09 6.17
CA TYR A 53 -1.94 13.84 7.36
C TYR A 53 -0.87 13.09 8.14
N LYS A 54 0.17 13.82 8.55
CA LYS A 54 1.22 13.34 9.45
C LYS A 54 1.03 14.00 10.81
N ARG A 55 0.95 13.18 11.86
CA ARG A 55 0.93 13.61 13.26
C ARG A 55 2.16 13.05 13.96
N SER A 56 2.83 13.86 14.77
CA SER A 56 3.89 13.38 15.66
C SER A 56 3.27 13.00 17.00
N GLY A 57 3.50 11.77 17.46
CA GLY A 57 3.08 11.33 18.79
C GLY A 57 4.13 11.60 19.86
N ALA A 58 3.78 11.28 21.11
CA ALA A 58 4.74 11.20 22.20
C ALA A 58 5.84 10.20 21.81
N ASN A 59 7.12 10.56 22.01
CA ASN A 59 8.32 9.84 21.58
C ASN A 59 8.76 10.05 20.12
N GLY A 60 8.23 11.07 19.43
CA GLY A 60 8.68 11.41 18.07
C GLY A 60 8.25 10.41 17.00
N VAL A 61 7.33 9.49 17.34
CA VAL A 61 6.78 8.53 16.38
C VAL A 61 5.85 9.27 15.41
N ALA A 62 6.10 9.10 14.11
CA ALA A 62 5.23 9.63 13.08
C ALA A 62 4.05 8.69 12.83
N TYR A 63 2.85 9.25 12.92
CA TYR A 63 1.59 8.63 12.60
C TYR A 63 1.03 9.24 11.33
N TYR A 64 0.50 8.40 10.45
CA TYR A 64 -0.02 8.78 9.15
C TYR A 64 -1.46 8.31 9.02
N ARG A 65 -2.33 9.20 8.53
CA ARG A 65 -3.73 8.88 8.23
C ARG A 65 -4.18 9.54 6.94
N LEU A 66 -5.13 8.93 6.26
CA LEU A 66 -5.82 9.58 5.15
C LEU A 66 -6.76 10.67 5.68
N GLY A 67 -6.94 11.74 4.91
CA GLY A 67 -7.94 12.76 5.22
C GLY A 67 -9.35 12.17 5.31
N GLY A 68 -10.14 12.65 6.27
CA GLY A 68 -11.46 12.09 6.57
C GLY A 68 -12.53 12.26 5.48
N ASN A 69 -12.29 13.11 4.48
CA ASN A 69 -13.26 13.45 3.42
C ASN A 69 -12.78 13.02 2.03
N VAL A 70 -12.02 11.93 1.94
CA VAL A 70 -11.31 11.56 0.71
C VAL A 70 -11.85 10.24 0.22
N ASP A 71 -12.58 10.28 -0.89
CA ASP A 71 -13.06 9.09 -1.57
C ASP A 71 -11.88 8.27 -2.08
N ALA A 72 -11.66 7.10 -1.48
CA ALA A 72 -10.58 6.20 -1.86
C ALA A 72 -10.64 5.76 -3.33
N ASP A 73 -11.81 5.84 -3.95
CA ASP A 73 -12.02 5.47 -5.35
C ASP A 73 -11.47 6.52 -6.31
N THR A 74 -11.48 7.80 -5.94
CA THR A 74 -10.98 8.92 -6.76
C THR A 74 -9.46 9.07 -6.69
N LEU A 75 -8.81 8.42 -5.72
CA LEU A 75 -7.35 8.46 -5.57
C LEU A 75 -6.65 7.63 -6.65
N GLU A 76 -5.70 8.26 -7.34
CA GLU A 76 -4.76 7.56 -8.22
C GLU A 76 -3.88 6.62 -7.42
N LYS A 77 -3.91 5.33 -7.76
CA LYS A 77 -3.20 4.29 -7.01
C LYS A 77 -1.93 3.87 -7.76
N PRO A 78 -0.80 3.65 -7.06
CA PRO A 78 0.41 3.16 -7.71
C PRO A 78 0.15 1.81 -8.37
N ARG A 79 0.85 1.51 -9.49
CA ARG A 79 0.71 0.23 -10.20
C ARG A 79 0.90 -0.99 -9.31
N SER A 80 1.76 -0.88 -8.28
CA SER A 80 2.00 -1.91 -7.26
C SER A 80 0.82 -2.18 -6.33
N PHE A 81 -0.17 -1.28 -6.29
CA PHE A 81 -1.43 -1.48 -5.57
C PHE A 81 -2.32 -2.50 -6.28
N HIS A 82 -2.39 -2.42 -7.61
CA HIS A 82 -3.13 -3.36 -8.44
C HIS A 82 -2.36 -4.68 -8.45
N LYS A 83 -2.84 -5.65 -7.66
CA LYS A 83 -2.34 -7.03 -7.72
C LYS A 83 -2.44 -7.49 -9.17
N LYS A 84 -1.32 -7.75 -9.84
CA LYS A 84 -1.36 -8.43 -11.14
C LYS A 84 -2.08 -9.76 -10.91
N LYS A 85 -3.22 -9.97 -11.58
CA LYS A 85 -3.73 -11.32 -11.80
C LYS A 85 -2.66 -11.99 -12.66
N GLU A 86 -1.93 -12.92 -12.06
CA GLU A 86 -1.08 -13.84 -12.81
C GLU A 86 -1.99 -14.66 -13.74
N ASP A 87 -1.54 -14.78 -14.98
CA ASP A 87 -2.28 -15.03 -16.20
C ASP A 87 -3.32 -16.16 -16.16
N ALA A 88 -4.51 -15.84 -16.66
CA ALA A 88 -5.43 -16.83 -17.19
C ALA A 88 -5.16 -16.98 -18.70
N ARG A 89 -4.96 -18.23 -19.15
CA ARG A 89 -4.76 -18.77 -20.52
C ARG A 89 -3.28 -18.87 -20.94
N THR A 90 -2.77 -20.02 -21.40
CA THR A 90 -3.20 -20.70 -22.64
C THR A 90 -2.65 -22.14 -22.77
N SER A 91 -3.54 -23.07 -23.12
CA SER A 91 -3.37 -24.31 -23.91
C SER A 91 -2.46 -25.46 -23.47
N SER A 92 -3.09 -26.61 -23.18
CA SER A 92 -2.65 -27.87 -23.76
C SER A 92 -3.84 -28.58 -24.42
N ILE A 93 -4.08 -28.23 -25.68
CA ILE A 93 -4.74 -29.12 -26.64
C ILE A 93 -3.68 -30.13 -27.02
N LYS A 94 -3.83 -31.40 -26.62
CA LYS A 94 -3.21 -32.51 -27.35
C LYS A 94 -4.32 -33.14 -28.19
N LYS A 95 -4.36 -32.72 -29.45
CA LYS A 95 -5.02 -33.46 -30.54
C LYS A 95 -4.18 -34.71 -30.81
N THR A 96 -4.90 -35.82 -30.93
CA THR A 96 -4.69 -37.03 -31.73
C THR A 96 -3.30 -37.67 -31.76
#